data_AF-A0A2D4K0Q1-F1
#
_entry.id   AF-A0A2D4K0Q1-F1
#
_cell.length_a   1.000
_cell.length_b   1.000
_cell.length_c   1.000
_cell.angle_alpha   90.00
_cell.angle_beta   90.00
_cell.angle_gamma   90.00
#
_symmetry.space_group_name_H-M   'P 1'
#
loop_
_entity.id
_entity.type
_entity.pdbx_description
1 polymer ?
#
loop_
_entity_poly.entity_id
_entity_poly.type
_entity_poly.pdbx_seq_one_letter_code
_entity_poly.pdbx_strand_id
1 'polypeptide(L)'
;VPKGTSAYQAAWILDKAEWRSGSEEEEEDEEEEVPEEAMSQDGSSSEEELASEEEEDLETMTLPETEQAEEKMEEEEAMLEKYRQERQEEMFPDEVDTPRDVPARIRFQKFRGLKSFRTSPWDPKENLPRDYARIFQFQDFSRTKKHVFRQLEKEETDGAQVGWYVTVHLCNVPVSVLESFEQKQEPLVLFTLLPYEQKMSVLNLLVRRHPGYSEPVKSKEDVVVHCGFRRFRASPLYSQHTSADKHKLEKFFHADTAVVASIYAPITFPPASVLLFKQESDGAQNLLATGSLLSVNPNRLVVKRVVLSGHPFKIFSKLAVVRYMFFNREDVLWFKPVELRTKWGRRGHIKEPLGTHGHMKCQFDGQLKSQDTVLMTLYKRVFPRWTFDPYVPEPARWRDGTSPGLEGEEKMD
;
A
#
# COMPACT_ATOMS: atom_id res chain seq x y z
N VAL A 1 -3.65 -39.33 -12.10
CA VAL A 1 -2.81 -38.11 -12.01
C VAL A 1 -3.15 -37.19 -13.19
N PRO A 2 -3.45 -35.90 -12.98
CA PRO A 2 -3.77 -34.96 -14.06
C PRO A 2 -2.54 -34.67 -14.96
N LYS A 3 -2.74 -34.36 -16.24
CA LYS A 3 -1.63 -34.08 -17.18
C LYS A 3 -0.90 -32.78 -16.80
N GLY A 4 0.43 -32.86 -16.62
CA GLY A 4 1.32 -31.73 -16.32
C GLY A 4 2.11 -31.83 -15.02
N THR A 5 1.97 -32.93 -14.27
CA THR A 5 2.68 -33.16 -13.01
C THR A 5 4.14 -33.58 -13.28
N SER A 6 5.10 -32.87 -12.70
CA SER A 6 6.53 -33.20 -12.78
C SER A 6 6.85 -34.52 -12.08
N ALA A 7 7.87 -35.26 -12.53
CA ALA A 7 8.30 -36.54 -11.95
C ALA A 7 8.55 -36.48 -10.42
N TYR A 8 8.94 -35.32 -9.89
CA TYR A 8 9.12 -35.11 -8.45
C TYR A 8 7.79 -35.09 -7.66
N GLN A 9 6.72 -34.59 -8.29
CA GLN A 9 5.39 -34.52 -7.68
C GLN A 9 4.68 -35.89 -7.69
N ALA A 10 5.11 -36.83 -8.53
CA ALA A 10 4.53 -38.17 -8.61
C ALA A 10 5.05 -39.14 -7.52
N ALA A 11 6.19 -38.84 -6.88
CA ALA A 11 6.82 -39.72 -5.88
C ALA A 11 6.14 -39.71 -4.49
N TRP A 12 5.10 -38.91 -4.29
CA TRP A 12 4.39 -38.75 -3.00
C TRP A 12 3.01 -39.43 -2.97
N ILE A 13 2.68 -40.21 -3.99
CA ILE A 13 1.49 -41.07 -3.99
C ILE A 13 1.97 -42.48 -3.64
N LEU A 14 2.18 -42.72 -2.34
CA LEU A 14 2.28 -44.07 -1.81
C LEU A 14 0.87 -44.62 -1.58
N ASP A 15 0.69 -45.86 -2.02
CA ASP A 15 -0.57 -46.59 -2.10
C ASP A 15 -1.31 -46.69 -0.76
N LYS A 16 -2.63 -46.57 -0.87
CA LYS A 16 -3.61 -46.47 0.22
C LYS A 16 -4.06 -47.85 0.72
N ALA A 17 -3.17 -48.83 0.77
CA ALA A 17 -3.51 -50.21 1.09
C ALA A 17 -2.55 -50.82 2.11
N GLU A 18 -2.73 -50.47 3.38
CA GLU A 18 -2.57 -51.33 4.56
C GLU A 18 -2.99 -50.53 5.80
N TRP A 19 -3.11 -51.17 6.96
CA TRP A 19 -3.77 -50.68 8.21
C TRP A 19 -5.30 -50.84 8.25
N ARG A 20 -5.74 -52.09 8.10
CA ARG A 20 -6.88 -52.66 8.84
C ARG A 20 -6.29 -53.35 10.09
N SER A 21 -6.69 -52.98 11.31
CA SER A 21 -6.83 -53.85 12.50
C SER A 21 -6.67 -53.08 13.83
N GLY A 22 -7.63 -53.29 14.74
CA GLY A 22 -7.53 -53.12 16.20
C GLY A 22 -7.82 -51.69 16.70
N SER A 23 -8.63 -51.44 17.72
CA SER A 23 -9.37 -52.31 18.65
C SER A 23 -10.35 -51.41 19.41
N GLU A 24 -11.54 -51.93 19.68
CA GLU A 24 -12.57 -51.38 20.57
C GLU A 24 -12.08 -51.41 22.02
N GLU A 25 -12.28 -50.32 22.78
CA GLU A 25 -12.60 -50.38 24.21
C GLU A 25 -13.51 -49.17 24.56
N GLU A 26 -14.66 -49.50 25.14
CA GLU A 26 -15.70 -48.62 25.69
C GLU A 26 -15.32 -48.24 27.12
N GLU A 27 -15.57 -46.99 27.54
CA GLU A 27 -15.79 -46.68 28.97
C GLU A 27 -16.85 -45.57 29.09
N GLU A 28 -17.60 -45.69 30.18
CA GLU A 28 -18.93 -45.17 30.50
C GLU A 28 -18.92 -43.70 30.95
N ASP A 29 -19.91 -42.91 30.49
CA ASP A 29 -20.22 -41.57 31.02
C ASP A 29 -21.40 -41.69 32.01
N GLU A 30 -21.15 -41.41 33.30
CA GLU A 30 -22.19 -41.21 34.31
C GLU A 30 -22.65 -39.74 34.32
N GLU A 31 -23.96 -39.55 34.16
CA GLU A 31 -24.69 -38.28 34.31
C GLU A 31 -24.90 -37.97 35.81
N GLU A 32 -24.61 -36.74 36.23
CA GLU A 32 -25.25 -36.14 37.41
C GLU A 32 -25.68 -34.71 37.13
N GLU A 33 -26.95 -34.44 37.41
CA GLU A 33 -27.65 -33.18 37.20
C GLU A 33 -28.25 -32.70 38.55
N VAL A 34 -28.28 -31.36 38.73
CA VAL A 34 -29.07 -30.49 39.65
C VAL A 34 -28.85 -30.55 41.18
N PRO A 35 -29.12 -29.48 41.99
CA PRO A 35 -30.17 -28.46 41.79
C PRO A 35 -29.85 -26.96 42.08
N GLU A 36 -30.68 -26.11 41.48
CA GLU A 36 -31.04 -24.76 41.95
C GLU A 36 -32.04 -24.81 43.12
N GLU A 37 -31.88 -23.93 44.11
CA GLU A 37 -32.94 -23.29 44.93
C GLU A 37 -32.36 -21.94 45.43
N ALA A 38 -32.91 -20.77 45.10
CA ALA A 38 -34.16 -20.11 45.50
C ALA A 38 -33.94 -18.97 46.54
N MET A 39 -34.18 -17.74 46.07
CA MET A 39 -34.84 -16.60 46.72
C MET A 39 -34.61 -16.32 48.23
N SER A 40 -34.12 -15.12 48.53
CA SER A 40 -34.65 -14.31 49.64
C SER A 40 -34.60 -12.80 49.32
N GLN A 41 -35.62 -12.11 49.82
CA GLN A 41 -36.10 -10.79 49.47
C GLN A 41 -36.04 -9.91 50.74
N ASP A 42 -35.49 -8.71 50.63
CA ASP A 42 -35.76 -7.51 51.44
C ASP A 42 -35.02 -6.35 50.73
N GLY A 43 -35.55 -5.18 50.43
CA GLY A 43 -36.65 -4.46 51.06
C GLY A 43 -36.11 -3.10 51.55
N SER A 44 -35.96 -2.11 50.67
CA SER A 44 -35.98 -0.68 51.07
C SER A 44 -36.28 0.24 49.89
N SER A 45 -37.34 1.00 50.08
CA SER A 45 -37.96 2.01 49.22
C SER A 45 -37.25 3.36 49.31
N SER A 46 -37.19 4.09 48.20
CA SER A 46 -37.44 5.55 48.17
C SER A 46 -37.68 5.99 46.73
N GLU A 47 -38.96 6.16 46.38
CA GLU A 47 -39.44 6.95 45.24
C GLU A 47 -39.33 8.44 45.60
N GLU A 48 -38.84 9.29 44.70
CA GLU A 48 -39.27 10.68 44.57
C GLU A 48 -39.30 11.07 43.08
N GLU A 49 -40.26 11.94 42.78
CA GLU A 49 -41.00 12.07 41.53
C GLU A 49 -40.38 12.99 40.48
N LEU A 50 -40.96 12.89 39.28
CA LEU A 50 -40.81 13.73 38.10
C LEU A 50 -41.05 15.23 38.38
N ALA A 51 -40.19 16.09 37.81
CA ALA A 51 -40.53 17.46 37.45
C ALA A 51 -39.93 17.78 36.07
N SER A 52 -40.82 17.93 35.10
CA SER A 52 -40.61 18.54 33.78
C SER A 52 -40.49 20.06 33.91
N GLU A 53 -39.58 20.70 33.17
CA GLU A 53 -39.64 22.08 32.63
C GLU A 53 -38.27 22.40 31.98
N GLU A 54 -38.19 22.42 30.65
CA GLU A 54 -37.97 23.60 29.78
C GLU A 54 -36.63 23.47 29.03
N GLU A 55 -36.68 22.87 27.84
CA GLU A 55 -35.63 23.07 26.83
C GLU A 55 -35.83 24.48 26.24
N GLU A 56 -34.97 25.42 26.65
CA GLU A 56 -34.84 26.70 25.97
C GLU A 56 -34.26 26.47 24.57
N ASP A 57 -35.07 26.78 23.56
CA ASP A 57 -34.73 26.83 22.14
C ASP A 57 -33.49 27.70 21.90
N LEU A 58 -32.31 27.09 21.86
CA LEU A 58 -31.11 27.73 21.31
C LEU A 58 -31.20 27.61 19.79
N GLU A 59 -31.84 28.62 19.18
CA GLU A 59 -31.95 28.81 17.73
C GLU A 59 -30.63 28.50 17.03
N THR A 60 -30.56 27.29 16.48
CA THR A 60 -29.46 26.88 15.62
C THR A 60 -29.69 27.60 14.30
N MET A 61 -28.98 28.72 14.09
CA MET A 61 -29.01 29.42 12.81
C MET A 61 -28.59 28.44 11.69
N THR A 62 -29.58 27.97 10.95
CA THR A 62 -29.43 27.18 9.74
C THR A 62 -28.86 28.09 8.67
N LEU A 63 -27.54 28.04 8.49
CA LEU A 63 -26.89 28.56 7.30
C LEU A 63 -27.40 27.77 6.09
N PRO A 64 -27.63 28.41 4.94
CA PRO A 64 -28.22 27.74 3.78
C PRO A 64 -27.25 26.66 3.28
N GLU A 65 -27.73 25.42 3.25
CA GLU A 65 -27.11 24.28 2.59
C GLU A 65 -26.87 24.64 1.12
N THR A 66 -25.63 24.99 0.82
CA THR A 66 -25.15 25.10 -0.56
C THR A 66 -24.43 23.80 -0.87
N GLU A 67 -24.56 23.29 -2.10
CA GLU A 67 -23.88 22.06 -2.55
C GLU A 67 -22.36 22.09 -2.24
N GLN A 68 -21.76 23.28 -2.21
CA GLN A 68 -20.35 23.49 -1.85
C GLN A 68 -20.01 23.24 -0.38
N ALA A 69 -20.98 23.32 0.54
CA ALA A 69 -20.78 23.02 1.96
C ALA A 69 -20.81 21.51 2.23
N GLU A 70 -21.69 20.79 1.53
CA GLU A 70 -21.77 19.32 1.60
C GLU A 70 -20.49 18.68 1.03
N GLU A 71 -20.02 19.14 -0.14
CA GLU A 71 -18.77 18.66 -0.74
C GLU A 71 -17.56 18.88 0.20
N LYS A 72 -17.50 20.01 0.91
CA LYS A 72 -16.44 20.29 1.88
C LYS A 72 -16.50 19.37 3.10
N MET A 73 -17.70 19.06 3.60
CA MET A 73 -17.84 18.12 4.72
C MET A 73 -17.39 16.70 4.33
N GLU A 74 -17.74 16.23 3.13
CA GLU A 74 -17.29 14.92 2.64
C GLU A 74 -15.76 14.84 2.48
N GLU A 75 -15.13 15.91 1.99
CA GLU A 75 -13.67 16.00 1.87
C GLU A 75 -12.97 15.97 3.23
N GLU A 76 -13.51 16.70 4.22
CA GLU A 76 -13.02 16.71 5.60
C GLU A 76 -13.16 15.33 6.26
N GLU A 77 -14.29 14.65 6.09
CA GLU A 77 -14.51 13.29 6.60
C GLU A 77 -13.52 12.31 5.98
N ALA A 78 -13.32 12.35 4.66
CA ALA A 78 -12.36 11.51 3.96
C ALA A 78 -10.91 11.78 4.44
N MET A 79 -10.57 13.04 4.74
CA MET A 79 -9.28 13.39 5.32
C MET A 79 -9.12 12.83 6.73
N LEU A 80 -10.14 12.98 7.59
CA LEU A 80 -10.15 12.41 8.95
C LEU A 80 -10.00 10.89 8.92
N GLU A 81 -10.66 10.20 7.99
CA GLU A 81 -10.48 8.77 7.78
C GLU A 81 -9.06 8.41 7.38
N LYS A 82 -8.41 9.20 6.51
CA LYS A 82 -6.99 8.98 6.16
C LYS A 82 -6.09 9.13 7.39
N TYR A 83 -6.32 10.14 8.23
CA TYR A 83 -5.58 10.30 9.49
C TYR A 83 -5.82 9.15 10.47
N ARG A 84 -7.04 8.60 10.53
CA ARG A 84 -7.34 7.40 11.33
C ARG A 84 -6.61 6.19 10.76
N GLN A 85 -6.60 6.00 9.44
CA GLN A 85 -5.93 4.88 8.77
C GLN A 85 -4.40 4.93 8.93
N GLU A 86 -3.78 6.10 8.84
CA GLU A 86 -2.33 6.25 9.04
C GLU A 86 -1.95 5.89 10.48
N ARG A 87 -2.66 6.43 11.48
CA ARG A 87 -2.46 6.08 12.90
C ARG A 87 -2.68 4.59 13.18
N GLN A 88 -3.69 3.98 12.57
CA GLN A 88 -3.93 2.54 12.69
C GLN A 88 -2.79 1.72 12.07
N GLU A 89 -2.26 2.13 10.91
CA GLU A 89 -1.13 1.44 10.27
C GLU A 89 0.17 1.56 11.08
N GLU A 90 0.38 2.68 11.76
CA GLU A 90 1.53 2.87 12.67
C GLU A 90 1.44 1.97 13.91
N MET A 91 0.25 1.87 14.52
CA MET A 91 0.01 0.99 15.67
C MET A 91 0.00 -0.50 15.29
N PHE A 92 -0.60 -0.84 14.13
CA PHE A 92 -0.86 -2.20 13.67
C PHE A 92 -0.39 -2.39 12.22
N PRO A 93 0.93 -2.62 12.00
CA PRO A 93 1.51 -2.60 10.68
C PRO A 93 1.03 -3.77 9.81
N ASP A 94 0.42 -3.45 8.67
CA ASP A 94 -0.15 -4.37 7.70
C ASP A 94 -1.23 -5.35 8.25
N GLU A 95 -1.76 -5.12 9.46
CA GLU A 95 -2.83 -5.95 10.03
C GLU A 95 -4.14 -5.72 9.26
N VAL A 96 -4.84 -6.81 8.93
CA VAL A 96 -6.12 -6.77 8.22
C VAL A 96 -7.04 -7.84 8.77
N ASP A 97 -8.26 -7.44 9.11
CA ASP A 97 -9.28 -8.37 9.56
C ASP A 97 -9.76 -9.29 8.43
N THR A 98 -9.88 -10.57 8.75
CA THR A 98 -10.48 -11.54 7.84
C THR A 98 -11.98 -11.29 7.74
N PRO A 99 -12.53 -11.26 6.52
CA PRO A 99 -13.94 -10.99 6.35
C PRO A 99 -14.73 -12.24 6.73
N ARG A 100 -15.94 -12.07 7.29
CA ARG A 100 -16.82 -13.20 7.59
C ARG A 100 -17.59 -13.66 6.35
N ASP A 101 -17.93 -12.72 5.46
CA ASP A 101 -18.82 -12.97 4.32
C ASP A 101 -18.14 -13.70 3.16
N VAL A 102 -16.81 -13.52 3.01
CA VAL A 102 -16.05 -14.09 1.90
C VAL A 102 -15.00 -15.06 2.43
N PRO A 103 -14.90 -16.30 1.92
CA PRO A 103 -13.84 -17.22 2.32
C PRO A 103 -12.45 -16.61 2.16
N ALA A 104 -11.60 -16.75 3.18
CA ALA A 104 -10.29 -16.14 3.21
C ALA A 104 -9.39 -16.62 2.06
N ARG A 105 -9.54 -17.89 1.63
CA ARG A 105 -8.83 -18.42 0.46
C ARG A 105 -9.14 -17.67 -0.83
N ILE A 106 -10.36 -17.15 -0.98
CA ILE A 106 -10.80 -16.40 -2.17
C ILE A 106 -10.27 -14.97 -2.08
N ARG A 107 -10.48 -14.29 -0.93
CA ARG A 107 -9.96 -12.92 -0.73
C ARG A 107 -8.44 -12.84 -0.88
N PHE A 108 -7.72 -13.83 -0.37
CA PHE A 108 -6.25 -13.88 -0.39
C PHE A 108 -5.68 -14.87 -1.40
N GLN A 109 -6.43 -15.25 -2.45
CA GLN A 109 -6.02 -16.25 -3.44
C GLN A 109 -4.67 -15.93 -4.13
N LYS A 110 -4.40 -14.64 -4.36
CA LYS A 110 -3.16 -14.16 -5.01
C LYS A 110 -1.97 -14.02 -4.05
N PHE A 111 -2.17 -14.33 -2.77
CA PHE A 111 -1.13 -14.23 -1.75
C PHE A 111 -0.49 -15.59 -1.51
N ARG A 112 0.77 -15.57 -1.05
CA ARG A 112 1.50 -16.75 -0.62
C ARG A 112 2.21 -16.50 0.71
N GLY A 113 2.39 -17.55 1.50
CA GLY A 113 3.28 -17.52 2.66
C GLY A 113 4.75 -17.56 2.22
N LEU A 114 5.60 -16.83 2.91
CA LEU A 114 7.06 -16.94 2.78
C LEU A 114 7.64 -17.27 4.15
N LYS A 115 8.59 -18.20 4.20
CA LYS A 115 9.33 -18.52 5.43
C LYS A 115 10.17 -17.32 5.92
N SER A 116 10.79 -16.63 4.98
CA SER A 116 11.57 -15.43 5.26
C SER A 116 11.46 -14.45 4.10
N PHE A 117 11.04 -13.23 4.40
CA PHE A 117 10.95 -12.17 3.40
C PHE A 117 12.32 -11.89 2.74
N ARG A 118 13.42 -12.02 3.48
CA ARG A 118 14.78 -11.75 2.97
C ARG A 118 15.31 -12.89 2.12
N THR A 119 15.22 -14.14 2.59
CA THR A 119 15.94 -15.27 1.97
C THR A 119 15.10 -16.12 1.02
N SER A 120 13.77 -16.17 1.15
CA SER A 120 12.93 -16.97 0.25
C SER A 120 12.96 -16.42 -1.18
N PRO A 121 13.24 -17.22 -2.21
CA PRO A 121 13.32 -16.73 -3.59
C PRO A 121 11.94 -16.27 -4.09
N TRP A 122 11.95 -15.27 -4.97
CA TRP A 122 10.75 -14.81 -5.68
C TRP A 122 11.15 -14.44 -7.10
N ASP A 123 10.47 -15.01 -8.10
CA ASP A 123 10.81 -14.77 -9.51
C ASP A 123 10.27 -13.39 -9.98
N PRO A 124 11.15 -12.47 -10.45
CA PRO A 124 10.75 -11.19 -11.03
C PRO A 124 9.92 -11.27 -12.30
N LYS A 125 9.81 -12.43 -12.96
CA LYS A 125 8.99 -12.60 -14.17
C LYS A 125 7.68 -13.35 -13.92
N GLU A 126 7.36 -13.65 -12.66
CA GLU A 126 6.11 -14.30 -12.31
C GLU A 126 4.93 -13.31 -12.28
N ASN A 127 3.77 -13.74 -12.81
CA ASN A 127 2.48 -13.03 -12.77
C ASN A 127 2.55 -11.57 -13.27
N LEU A 128 3.27 -11.33 -14.36
CA LEU A 128 3.41 -9.99 -14.95
C LEU A 128 2.06 -9.49 -15.51
N PRO A 129 1.70 -8.21 -15.29
CA PRO A 129 0.51 -7.61 -15.87
C PRO A 129 0.72 -7.33 -17.36
N ARG A 130 -0.36 -7.12 -18.11
CA ARG A 130 -0.31 -6.80 -19.54
C ARG A 130 0.52 -5.54 -19.84
N ASP A 131 0.51 -4.57 -18.93
CA ASP A 131 1.29 -3.33 -19.06
C ASP A 131 2.80 -3.56 -19.11
N TYR A 132 3.30 -4.65 -18.52
CA TYR A 132 4.72 -5.00 -18.61
C TYR A 132 5.16 -5.41 -20.02
N ALA A 133 4.23 -5.76 -20.91
CA ALA A 133 4.55 -6.02 -22.32
C ALA A 133 4.79 -4.72 -23.12
N ARG A 134 4.32 -3.57 -22.63
CA ARG A 134 4.41 -2.27 -23.31
C ARG A 134 5.68 -1.49 -22.95
N ILE A 135 6.34 -1.86 -21.86
CA ILE A 135 7.53 -1.17 -21.36
C ILE A 135 8.82 -1.74 -21.95
N PHE A 136 9.85 -0.90 -21.99
CA PHE A 136 11.18 -1.30 -22.37
C PHE A 136 12.01 -1.70 -21.16
N GLN A 137 12.70 -2.83 -21.27
CA GLN A 137 13.60 -3.35 -20.25
C GLN A 137 15.03 -3.35 -20.78
N PHE A 138 15.95 -2.79 -19.99
CA PHE A 138 17.38 -2.92 -20.27
C PHE A 138 17.89 -4.28 -19.80
N GLN A 139 18.77 -4.90 -20.58
CA GLN A 139 19.52 -6.07 -20.14
C GLN A 139 20.50 -5.69 -19.02
N ASP A 140 21.26 -4.61 -19.24
CA ASP A 140 22.13 -3.98 -18.23
C ASP A 140 22.03 -2.46 -18.38
N PHE A 141 21.38 -1.83 -17.41
CA PHE A 141 21.15 -0.39 -17.41
C PHE A 141 22.45 0.40 -17.27
N SER A 142 23.35 -0.02 -16.38
CA SER A 142 24.60 0.69 -16.07
C SER A 142 25.55 0.68 -17.26
N ARG A 143 25.64 -0.46 -17.96
CA ARG A 143 26.45 -0.57 -19.18
C ARG A 143 25.86 0.27 -20.32
N THR A 144 24.54 0.22 -20.52
CA THR A 144 23.87 0.99 -21.57
C THR A 144 24.04 2.49 -21.33
N LYS A 145 23.85 2.95 -20.09
CA LYS A 145 24.11 4.33 -19.68
C LYS A 145 25.52 4.77 -20.08
N LYS A 146 26.55 4.06 -19.63
CA LYS A 146 27.95 4.41 -19.95
C LYS A 146 28.23 4.45 -21.45
N HIS A 147 27.60 3.56 -22.21
CA HIS A 147 27.75 3.53 -23.67
C HIS A 147 27.14 4.77 -24.33
N VAL A 148 25.91 5.13 -23.94
CA VAL A 148 25.21 6.34 -24.45
C VAL A 148 26.01 7.61 -24.14
N PHE A 149 26.49 7.78 -22.90
CA PHE A 149 27.30 8.95 -22.54
C PHE A 149 28.61 9.05 -23.34
N ARG A 150 29.31 7.93 -23.56
CA ARG A 150 30.54 7.90 -24.38
C ARG A 150 30.26 8.19 -25.85
N GLN A 151 29.09 7.82 -26.35
CA GLN A 151 28.70 8.08 -27.73
C GLN A 151 28.44 9.57 -27.95
N LEU A 152 27.77 10.24 -27.00
CA LEU A 152 27.52 11.68 -27.03
C LEU A 152 28.83 12.48 -27.06
N GLU A 153 29.80 12.15 -26.20
CA GLU A 153 31.12 12.80 -26.18
C GLU A 153 31.88 12.71 -27.52
N LYS A 154 31.58 11.70 -28.34
CA LYS A 154 32.18 11.54 -29.68
C LYS A 154 31.41 12.27 -30.76
N GLU A 155 30.08 12.22 -30.69
CA GLU A 155 29.15 12.81 -31.66
C GLU A 155 29.00 14.33 -31.52
N GLU A 156 29.44 14.92 -30.40
CA GLU A 156 29.50 16.38 -30.19
C GLU A 156 30.29 17.16 -31.26
N THR A 157 30.91 16.46 -32.21
CA THR A 157 31.67 17.06 -33.32
C THR A 157 30.82 17.47 -34.53
N ASP A 158 29.61 16.96 -34.72
CA ASP A 158 28.84 17.11 -35.98
C ASP A 158 27.48 17.86 -35.82
N GLY A 159 27.41 18.87 -34.93
CA GLY A 159 26.18 19.59 -34.64
C GLY A 159 26.34 21.07 -34.28
N ALA A 160 25.22 21.71 -33.96
CA ALA A 160 25.22 23.09 -33.44
C ALA A 160 25.97 23.15 -32.10
N GLN A 161 26.96 24.03 -32.01
CA GLN A 161 27.81 24.15 -30.84
C GLN A 161 27.19 25.04 -29.76
N VAL A 162 27.65 24.87 -28.52
CA VAL A 162 27.20 25.67 -27.37
C VAL A 162 27.50 27.15 -27.61
N GLY A 163 26.49 28.00 -27.38
CA GLY A 163 26.60 29.47 -27.51
C GLY A 163 26.11 30.04 -28.83
N TRP A 164 25.73 29.21 -29.80
CA TRP A 164 25.18 29.68 -31.07
C TRP A 164 23.72 30.12 -30.92
N TYR A 165 23.36 31.22 -31.57
CA TYR A 165 21.96 31.60 -31.74
C TYR A 165 21.38 30.79 -32.90
N VAL A 166 20.47 29.87 -32.59
CA VAL A 166 19.90 28.92 -33.56
C VAL A 166 18.40 29.11 -33.71
N THR A 167 17.89 28.83 -34.91
CA THR A 167 16.44 28.70 -35.16
C THR A 167 16.10 27.23 -35.33
N VAL A 168 15.21 26.71 -34.48
CA VAL A 168 14.82 25.29 -34.49
C VAL A 168 13.44 25.15 -35.12
N HIS A 169 13.36 24.41 -36.23
CA HIS A 169 12.09 24.09 -36.89
C HIS A 169 11.55 22.76 -36.38
N LEU A 170 10.51 22.80 -35.55
CA LEU A 170 9.87 21.62 -34.96
C LEU A 170 8.65 21.18 -35.78
N CYS A 171 8.49 19.87 -35.93
CA CYS A 171 7.32 19.30 -36.60
C CYS A 171 6.20 19.03 -35.59
N ASN A 172 4.94 19.26 -35.99
CA ASN A 172 3.74 18.85 -35.25
C ASN A 172 3.65 19.41 -33.81
N VAL A 173 3.90 20.71 -33.65
CA VAL A 173 3.73 21.41 -32.37
C VAL A 173 2.28 21.91 -32.23
N PRO A 174 1.57 21.62 -31.12
CA PRO A 174 0.23 22.14 -30.89
C PRO A 174 0.19 23.67 -30.79
N VAL A 175 -0.89 24.27 -31.30
CA VAL A 175 -1.10 25.74 -31.25
C VAL A 175 -1.14 26.28 -29.82
N SER A 176 -1.60 25.46 -28.86
CA SER A 176 -1.63 25.81 -27.44
C SER A 176 -0.26 26.20 -26.87
N VAL A 177 0.84 25.69 -27.44
CA VAL A 177 2.21 26.04 -27.00
C VAL A 177 2.54 27.49 -27.38
N LEU A 178 2.09 27.94 -28.56
CA LEU A 178 2.28 29.32 -29.00
C LEU A 178 1.43 30.27 -28.15
N GLU A 179 0.18 29.89 -27.86
CA GLU A 179 -0.72 30.67 -27.00
C GLU A 179 -0.15 30.84 -25.59
N SER A 180 0.38 29.78 -24.97
CA SER A 180 1.06 29.88 -23.66
C SER A 180 2.28 30.80 -23.71
N PHE A 181 3.06 30.77 -24.80
CA PHE A 181 4.24 31.62 -24.94
C PHE A 181 3.89 33.10 -25.14
N GLU A 182 2.96 33.40 -26.06
CA GLU A 182 2.61 34.79 -26.40
C GLU A 182 1.69 35.44 -25.37
N GLN A 183 0.67 34.71 -24.89
CA GLN A 183 -0.37 35.26 -24.01
C GLN A 183 0.04 35.19 -22.54
N LYS A 184 0.64 34.09 -22.09
CA LYS A 184 1.00 33.87 -20.68
C LYS A 184 2.46 34.23 -20.37
N GLN A 185 3.26 34.53 -21.39
CA GLN A 185 4.70 34.83 -21.26
C GLN A 185 5.48 33.72 -20.54
N GLU A 186 5.06 32.47 -20.71
CA GLU A 186 5.73 31.33 -20.10
C GLU A 186 7.04 31.01 -20.84
N PRO A 187 8.15 30.73 -20.12
CA PRO A 187 9.41 30.42 -20.77
C PRO A 187 9.36 29.05 -21.44
N LEU A 188 9.67 29.00 -22.73
CA LEU A 188 9.86 27.76 -23.46
C LEU A 188 11.32 27.29 -23.36
N VAL A 189 11.53 26.15 -22.72
CA VAL A 189 12.84 25.50 -22.59
C VAL A 189 12.83 24.20 -23.40
N LEU A 190 13.78 24.08 -24.32
CA LEU A 190 13.98 22.89 -25.14
C LEU A 190 15.21 22.13 -24.67
N PHE A 191 15.13 20.81 -24.63
CA PHE A 191 16.25 19.92 -24.36
C PHE A 191 16.22 18.74 -25.33
N THR A 192 17.41 18.25 -25.70
CA THR A 192 17.54 17.09 -26.57
C THR A 192 17.41 15.79 -25.76
N LEU A 193 16.66 14.84 -26.29
CA LEU A 193 16.48 13.54 -25.65
C LEU A 193 17.66 12.63 -25.95
N LEU A 194 18.10 11.88 -24.95
CA LEU A 194 19.11 10.85 -25.15
C LEU A 194 18.51 9.61 -25.84
N PRO A 195 19.34 8.77 -26.49
CA PRO A 195 18.89 7.49 -27.02
C PRO A 195 18.08 6.69 -25.99
N TYR A 196 16.93 6.16 -26.40
CA TYR A 196 15.98 5.41 -25.58
C TYR A 196 15.11 6.20 -24.59
N GLU A 197 15.33 7.49 -24.35
CA GLU A 197 14.54 8.26 -23.38
C GLU A 197 13.07 8.47 -23.77
N GLN A 198 12.75 8.33 -25.05
CA GLN A 198 11.36 8.34 -25.53
C GLN A 198 10.56 7.10 -25.10
N LYS A 199 11.22 6.00 -24.75
CA LYS A 199 10.55 4.73 -24.41
C LYS A 199 10.07 4.76 -22.97
N MET A 200 8.98 4.05 -22.68
CA MET A 200 8.42 3.90 -21.33
C MET A 200 9.12 2.77 -20.57
N SER A 201 9.37 2.96 -19.27
CA SER A 201 9.83 1.89 -18.37
C SER A 201 9.29 2.09 -16.95
N VAL A 202 9.77 1.29 -15.99
CA VAL A 202 9.49 1.48 -14.57
C VAL A 202 10.64 2.26 -13.95
N LEU A 203 10.35 3.50 -13.57
CA LEU A 203 11.28 4.37 -12.86
C LEU A 203 11.15 4.12 -11.36
N ASN A 204 12.29 4.01 -10.68
CA ASN A 204 12.40 3.94 -9.23
C ASN A 204 13.03 5.25 -8.75
N LEU A 205 12.28 6.01 -7.98
CA LEU A 205 12.65 7.33 -7.47
C LEU A 205 12.92 7.20 -5.97
N LEU A 206 14.08 7.61 -5.48
CA LEU A 206 14.38 7.68 -4.05
C LEU A 206 13.92 9.05 -3.55
N VAL A 207 12.91 9.07 -2.71
CA VAL A 207 12.27 10.32 -2.24
C VAL A 207 12.16 10.35 -0.72
N ARG A 208 12.31 11.53 -0.15
CA ARG A 208 12.06 11.84 1.26
C ARG A 208 10.98 12.91 1.33
N ARG A 209 10.06 12.75 2.27
CA ARG A 209 8.96 13.68 2.47
C ARG A 209 9.51 15.05 2.91
N HIS A 210 8.92 16.11 2.37
CA HIS A 210 9.28 17.47 2.73
C HIS A 210 8.75 17.77 4.15
N PRO A 211 9.55 18.34 5.08
CA PRO A 211 9.11 18.60 6.45
C PRO A 211 7.89 19.52 6.57
N GLY A 212 7.68 20.40 5.58
CA GLY A 212 6.52 21.28 5.55
C GLY A 212 5.19 20.61 5.16
N TYR A 213 5.21 19.33 4.76
CA TYR A 213 3.99 18.62 4.35
C TYR A 213 3.58 17.59 5.41
N SER A 214 2.52 17.88 6.17
CA SER A 214 2.06 17.08 7.32
C SER A 214 0.89 16.14 7.00
N GLU A 215 0.24 16.27 5.84
CA GLU A 215 -0.92 15.44 5.49
C GLU A 215 -0.58 13.98 5.14
N PRO A 216 -1.44 13.01 5.47
CA PRO A 216 -1.23 11.60 5.16
C PRO A 216 -1.27 11.35 3.65
N VAL A 217 -0.17 10.83 3.08
CA VAL A 217 -0.13 10.44 1.67
C VAL A 217 -0.18 8.93 1.51
N LYS A 218 -1.26 8.46 0.91
CA LYS A 218 -1.47 7.04 0.61
C LYS A 218 -0.74 6.62 -0.67
N SER A 219 -0.25 5.39 -0.69
CA SER A 219 0.26 4.75 -1.90
C SER A 219 -0.84 4.67 -2.96
N LYS A 220 -0.47 4.90 -4.24
CA LYS A 220 -1.36 4.96 -5.42
C LYS A 220 -2.26 6.18 -5.53
N GLU A 221 -2.04 7.21 -4.73
CA GLU A 221 -2.62 8.52 -5.01
C GLU A 221 -1.89 9.19 -6.16
N ASP A 222 -2.60 10.00 -6.94
CA ASP A 222 -2.01 10.77 -8.02
C ASP A 222 -1.18 11.92 -7.45
N VAL A 223 0.03 12.05 -7.98
CA VAL A 223 0.96 13.13 -7.67
C VAL A 223 1.53 13.69 -8.97
N VAL A 224 1.91 14.96 -8.94
CA VAL A 224 2.67 15.59 -10.01
C VAL A 224 4.14 15.29 -9.77
N VAL A 225 4.79 14.65 -10.75
CA VAL A 225 6.19 14.25 -10.69
C VAL A 225 6.99 15.16 -11.59
N HIS A 226 7.98 15.85 -11.01
CA HIS A 226 9.04 16.51 -11.77
C HIS A 226 10.26 15.60 -11.70
N CYS A 227 10.71 15.08 -12.84
CA CYS A 227 11.88 14.21 -12.94
C CYS A 227 12.85 14.79 -13.96
N GLY A 228 13.88 15.50 -13.49
CA GLY A 228 14.75 16.31 -14.34
C GLY A 228 13.95 17.40 -15.05
N PHE A 229 13.98 17.41 -16.37
CA PHE A 229 13.23 18.37 -17.22
C PHE A 229 11.80 17.93 -17.53
N ARG A 230 11.37 16.74 -17.10
CA ARG A 230 10.04 16.19 -17.40
C ARG A 230 9.07 16.46 -16.26
N ARG A 231 7.85 16.89 -16.60
CA ARG A 231 6.71 17.05 -15.69
C ARG A 231 5.56 16.16 -16.18
N PHE A 232 4.94 15.41 -15.28
CA PHE A 232 3.81 14.53 -15.61
C PHE A 232 3.05 14.12 -14.34
N ARG A 233 1.83 13.63 -14.47
CA ARG A 233 1.08 13.01 -13.37
C ARG A 233 1.28 11.49 -13.37
N ALA A 234 1.39 10.91 -12.18
CA ALA A 234 1.43 9.47 -12.00
C ALA A 234 1.04 9.07 -10.58
N SER A 235 0.62 7.83 -10.38
CA SER A 235 0.32 7.28 -9.05
C SER A 235 1.44 6.32 -8.57
N PRO A 236 2.36 6.77 -7.69
CA PRO A 236 3.47 5.96 -7.21
C PRO A 236 3.08 4.86 -6.26
N LEU A 237 3.85 3.77 -6.32
CA LEU A 237 3.92 2.79 -5.24
C LEU A 237 5.12 3.10 -4.34
N TYR A 238 4.86 3.38 -3.08
CA TYR A 238 5.92 3.58 -2.10
C TYR A 238 6.40 2.23 -1.54
N SER A 239 7.72 2.05 -1.50
CA SER A 239 8.35 0.84 -1.01
C SER A 239 9.59 1.16 -0.17
N GLN A 240 9.94 0.25 0.73
CA GLN A 240 11.13 0.42 1.57
C GLN A 240 12.42 0.48 0.73
N HIS A 241 13.33 1.37 1.12
CA HIS A 241 14.67 1.43 0.54
C HIS A 241 15.61 0.43 1.23
N THR A 242 15.58 -0.82 0.74
CA THR A 242 16.46 -1.91 1.21
C THR A 242 17.39 -2.39 0.10
N SER A 243 18.48 -3.07 0.49
CA SER A 243 19.43 -3.72 -0.43
C SER A 243 19.02 -5.14 -0.86
N ALA A 244 17.93 -5.68 -0.31
CA ALA A 244 17.41 -6.99 -0.68
C ALA A 244 16.60 -6.93 -1.99
N ASP A 245 16.35 -8.07 -2.63
CA ASP A 245 15.61 -8.11 -3.90
C ASP A 245 14.13 -7.78 -3.77
N LYS A 246 13.53 -8.08 -2.60
CA LYS A 246 12.13 -7.80 -2.29
C LYS A 246 12.04 -6.58 -1.40
N HIS A 247 11.13 -5.68 -1.75
CA HIS A 247 10.87 -4.44 -1.04
C HIS A 247 9.44 -4.45 -0.53
N LYS A 248 9.26 -4.25 0.78
CA LYS A 248 7.94 -4.17 1.39
C LYS A 248 7.25 -2.89 0.87
N LEU A 249 6.01 -3.03 0.41
CA LEU A 249 5.15 -1.89 0.10
C LEU A 249 4.82 -1.14 1.40
N GLU A 250 4.90 0.18 1.38
CA GLU A 250 4.36 1.02 2.45
C GLU A 250 2.99 1.55 2.00
N LYS A 251 1.97 1.42 2.86
CA LYS A 251 0.62 1.91 2.54
C LYS A 251 0.56 3.44 2.58
N PHE A 252 1.33 4.05 3.47
CA PHE A 252 1.47 5.49 3.65
C PHE A 252 2.92 5.93 3.49
N PHE A 253 3.11 7.20 3.15
CA PHE A 253 4.43 7.82 3.07
C PHE A 253 4.80 8.50 4.40
N HIS A 254 5.49 7.74 5.26
CA HIS A 254 5.97 8.24 6.55
C HIS A 254 7.06 9.31 6.39
N ALA A 255 7.04 10.32 7.26
CA ALA A 255 7.91 11.50 7.16
C ALA A 255 9.40 11.22 7.42
N ASP A 256 9.72 10.29 8.33
CA ASP A 256 11.08 10.10 8.81
C ASP A 256 11.97 9.29 7.86
N THR A 257 11.36 8.50 6.98
CA THR A 257 12.05 7.49 6.18
C THR A 257 12.13 7.87 4.70
N ALA A 258 13.29 7.65 4.08
CA ALA A 258 13.39 7.69 2.64
C ALA A 258 12.74 6.43 2.04
N VAL A 259 11.85 6.63 1.07
CA VAL A 259 11.12 5.57 0.38
C VAL A 259 11.47 5.56 -1.10
N VAL A 260 11.26 4.42 -1.74
CA VAL A 260 11.37 4.29 -3.19
C VAL A 260 9.98 4.30 -3.80
N ALA A 261 9.70 5.33 -4.59
CA ALA A 261 8.48 5.45 -5.39
C ALA A 261 8.71 4.78 -6.76
N SER A 262 7.92 3.74 -7.06
CA SER A 262 7.94 3.06 -8.36
C SER A 262 6.75 3.48 -9.23
N ILE A 263 7.03 3.94 -10.44
CA ILE A 263 6.03 4.45 -11.41
C ILE A 263 6.35 4.02 -12.84
N TYR A 264 5.34 4.01 -13.71
CA TYR A 264 5.56 3.98 -15.16
C TYR A 264 5.81 5.39 -15.67
N ALA A 265 6.95 5.61 -16.32
CA ALA A 265 7.31 6.90 -16.89
C ALA A 265 8.32 6.72 -18.04
N PRO A 266 8.49 7.74 -18.90
CA PRO A 266 9.55 7.76 -19.90
C PRO A 266 10.91 7.59 -19.24
N ILE A 267 11.79 6.85 -19.90
CA ILE A 267 13.14 6.60 -19.39
C ILE A 267 13.90 7.92 -19.33
N THR A 268 14.54 8.18 -18.20
CA THR A 268 15.49 9.27 -18.01
C THR A 268 16.77 8.66 -17.46
N PHE A 269 17.94 9.08 -17.94
CA PHE A 269 19.20 8.60 -17.38
C PHE A 269 19.56 9.37 -16.09
N PRO A 270 19.91 8.68 -14.98
CA PRO A 270 20.45 9.34 -13.79
C PRO A 270 21.79 10.01 -14.07
N PRO A 271 22.20 11.06 -13.34
CA PRO A 271 21.50 11.67 -12.21
C PRO A 271 20.38 12.61 -12.68
N ALA A 272 19.20 12.49 -12.07
CA ALA A 272 18.10 13.43 -12.24
C ALA A 272 17.49 13.73 -10.88
N SER A 273 17.32 15.00 -10.56
CA SER A 273 16.57 15.43 -9.38
C SER A 273 15.09 15.14 -9.57
N VAL A 274 14.42 14.82 -8.46
CA VAL A 274 13.00 14.47 -8.47
C VAL A 274 12.28 15.29 -7.41
N LEU A 275 11.17 15.90 -7.80
CA LEU A 275 10.23 16.55 -6.89
C LEU A 275 8.85 15.92 -7.09
N LEU A 276 8.15 15.68 -5.99
CA LEU A 276 6.77 15.25 -5.99
C LEU A 276 5.92 16.39 -5.42
N PHE A 277 4.84 16.73 -6.11
CA PHE A 277 3.86 17.70 -5.66
C PHE A 277 2.48 17.04 -5.52
N LYS A 278 1.75 17.44 -4.49
CA LYS A 278 0.32 17.16 -4.38
C LYS A 278 -0.43 18.37 -4.92
N GLN A 279 -1.39 18.11 -5.80
CA GLN A 279 -2.30 19.15 -6.29
C GLN A 279 -3.51 19.19 -5.36
N GLU A 280 -3.81 20.38 -4.83
CA GLU A 280 -5.00 20.64 -4.01
C GLU A 280 -6.21 21.03 -4.88
N SER A 281 -7.39 21.12 -4.27
CA SER A 281 -8.65 21.51 -4.93
C SER A 281 -8.55 22.88 -5.61
N ASP A 282 -7.84 23.82 -4.98
CA ASP A 282 -7.58 25.17 -5.51
C ASP A 282 -6.60 25.20 -6.71
N GLY A 283 -6.06 24.03 -7.11
CA GLY A 283 -5.05 23.92 -8.16
C GLY A 283 -3.63 24.33 -7.72
N ALA A 284 -3.44 24.73 -6.46
CA ALA A 284 -2.12 24.94 -5.88
C ALA A 284 -1.33 23.62 -5.82
N GLN A 285 -0.02 23.69 -6.03
CA GLN A 285 0.88 22.52 -5.98
C GLN A 285 1.76 22.60 -4.74
N ASN A 286 1.48 21.75 -3.77
CA ASN A 286 2.23 21.68 -2.51
C ASN A 286 3.36 20.67 -2.63
N LEU A 287 4.57 21.08 -2.21
CA LEU A 287 5.76 20.24 -2.27
C LEU A 287 5.63 19.09 -1.28
N LEU A 288 5.39 17.89 -1.81
CA LEU A 288 5.23 16.68 -1.03
C LEU A 288 6.58 16.06 -0.66
N ALA A 289 7.46 15.92 -1.65
CA ALA A 289 8.71 15.18 -1.45
C ALA A 289 9.83 15.66 -2.37
N THR A 290 11.05 15.52 -1.88
CA THR A 290 12.27 15.80 -2.64
C THR A 290 13.11 14.54 -2.74
N GLY A 291 13.84 14.38 -3.84
CA GLY A 291 14.57 13.16 -4.08
C GLY A 291 15.40 13.15 -5.35
N SER A 292 15.79 11.94 -5.75
CA SER A 292 16.54 11.70 -6.98
C SER A 292 16.10 10.40 -7.66
N LEU A 293 16.36 10.32 -8.95
CA LEU A 293 16.14 9.11 -9.73
C LEU A 293 17.17 8.04 -9.32
N LEU A 294 16.70 6.96 -8.72
CA LEU A 294 17.54 5.86 -8.24
C LEU A 294 17.95 4.93 -9.37
N SER A 295 16.96 4.37 -10.08
CA SER A 295 17.22 3.43 -11.18
C SER A 295 16.01 3.26 -12.09
N VAL A 296 16.25 2.83 -13.32
CA VAL A 296 15.21 2.44 -14.27
C VAL A 296 15.24 0.92 -14.38
N ASN A 297 14.40 0.22 -13.61
CA ASN A 297 14.41 -1.23 -13.56
C ASN A 297 13.01 -1.80 -13.22
N PRO A 298 12.36 -2.50 -14.17
CA PRO A 298 11.07 -3.15 -13.94
C PRO A 298 11.13 -4.43 -13.10
N ASN A 299 12.33 -5.00 -12.87
CA ASN A 299 12.52 -6.21 -12.09
C ASN A 299 12.51 -5.96 -10.57
N ARG A 300 12.55 -4.71 -10.11
CA ARG A 300 12.47 -4.39 -8.68
C ARG A 300 11.14 -4.91 -8.11
N LEU A 301 11.21 -5.81 -7.13
CA LEU A 301 10.02 -6.46 -6.58
C LEU A 301 9.41 -5.63 -5.44
N VAL A 302 8.26 -5.01 -5.72
CA VAL A 302 7.42 -4.41 -4.67
C VAL A 302 6.39 -5.43 -4.20
N VAL A 303 6.42 -5.75 -2.90
CA VAL A 303 5.63 -6.82 -2.29
C VAL A 303 4.75 -6.25 -1.19
N LYS A 304 3.43 -6.39 -1.35
CA LYS A 304 2.45 -6.09 -0.30
C LYS A 304 2.43 -7.22 0.71
N ARG A 305 2.58 -6.86 1.98
CA ARG A 305 2.36 -7.75 3.13
C ARG A 305 0.92 -7.57 3.62
N VAL A 306 0.32 -8.65 4.09
CA VAL A 306 -0.92 -8.65 4.87
C VAL A 306 -0.69 -9.54 6.06
N VAL A 307 -1.10 -9.09 7.24
CA VAL A 307 -0.99 -9.84 8.49
C VAL A 307 -2.41 -10.17 8.97
N LEU A 308 -2.73 -11.46 9.06
CA LEU A 308 -3.98 -11.92 9.65
C LEU A 308 -3.75 -12.18 11.13
N SER A 309 -4.60 -11.62 11.98
CA SER A 309 -4.52 -11.73 13.43
C SER A 309 -5.44 -12.85 13.94
N GLY A 310 -5.05 -13.49 15.03
CA GLY A 310 -5.81 -14.53 15.70
C GLY A 310 -5.52 -14.54 17.19
N HIS A 311 -6.52 -14.93 17.98
CA HIS A 311 -6.42 -14.93 19.44
C HIS A 311 -6.26 -16.36 19.97
N PRO A 312 -5.27 -16.64 20.83
CA PRO A 312 -5.17 -17.93 21.51
C PRO A 312 -6.34 -18.10 22.49
N PHE A 313 -7.03 -19.23 22.45
CA PHE A 313 -8.18 -19.51 23.33
C PHE A 313 -7.84 -20.54 24.41
N LYS A 314 -7.37 -21.73 24.01
CA LYS A 314 -6.89 -22.78 24.93
C LYS A 314 -5.39 -22.95 24.75
N ILE A 315 -4.61 -22.76 25.81
CA ILE A 315 -3.14 -22.80 25.77
C ILE A 315 -2.65 -24.01 26.55
N PHE A 316 -1.86 -24.84 25.88
CA PHE A 316 -1.08 -25.92 26.46
C PHE A 316 0.42 -25.58 26.36
N SER A 317 1.30 -26.48 26.81
CA SER A 317 2.75 -26.23 26.86
C SER A 317 3.37 -25.84 25.51
N LYS A 318 3.06 -26.58 24.43
CA LYS A 318 3.55 -26.31 23.06
C LYS A 318 2.45 -26.28 22.00
N LEU A 319 1.20 -26.44 22.43
CA LEU A 319 0.02 -26.44 21.58
C LEU A 319 -0.91 -25.33 22.02
N ALA A 320 -1.55 -24.64 21.09
CA ALA A 320 -2.59 -23.68 21.41
C ALA A 320 -3.73 -23.80 20.39
N VAL A 321 -4.97 -23.65 20.86
CA VAL A 321 -6.14 -23.49 19.99
C VAL A 321 -6.28 -22.01 19.69
N VAL A 322 -6.26 -21.63 18.41
CA VAL A 322 -6.40 -20.25 17.96
C VAL A 322 -7.79 -20.05 17.33
N ARG A 323 -8.42 -18.92 17.63
CA ARG A 323 -9.71 -18.48 17.08
C ARG A 323 -9.62 -17.11 16.41
N TYR A 324 -10.66 -16.75 15.65
CA TYR A 324 -10.84 -15.47 14.96
C TYR A 324 -9.84 -15.14 13.84
N MET A 325 -8.86 -16.00 13.55
CA MET A 325 -8.02 -15.83 12.36
C MET A 325 -8.77 -16.21 11.08
N PHE A 326 -9.55 -17.29 11.14
CA PHE A 326 -10.39 -17.75 10.04
C PHE A 326 -11.77 -18.11 10.58
N PHE A 327 -12.76 -18.15 9.68
CA PHE A 327 -14.13 -18.52 10.01
C PHE A 327 -14.56 -19.84 9.34
N ASN A 328 -13.80 -20.33 8.36
CA ASN A 328 -14.10 -21.58 7.65
C ASN A 328 -13.00 -22.63 7.85
N ARG A 329 -13.40 -23.90 8.01
CA ARG A 329 -12.48 -25.06 8.08
C ARG A 329 -11.55 -25.17 6.87
N GLU A 330 -12.08 -24.95 5.67
CA GLU A 330 -11.34 -25.08 4.42
C GLU A 330 -10.25 -24.00 4.26
N ASP A 331 -10.48 -22.81 4.82
CA ASP A 331 -9.48 -21.74 4.82
C ASP A 331 -8.26 -22.14 5.68
N VAL A 332 -8.50 -22.76 6.84
CA VAL A 332 -7.42 -23.29 7.69
C VAL A 332 -6.59 -24.34 6.96
N LEU A 333 -7.23 -25.23 6.19
CA LEU A 333 -6.53 -26.25 5.39
C LEU A 333 -5.71 -25.63 4.26
N TRP A 334 -6.25 -24.61 3.58
CA TRP A 334 -5.55 -23.89 2.52
C TRP A 334 -4.29 -23.19 3.03
N PHE A 335 -4.36 -22.54 4.19
CA PHE A 335 -3.24 -21.81 4.79
C PHE A 335 -2.36 -22.66 5.72
N LYS A 336 -2.62 -23.96 5.86
CA LYS A 336 -1.83 -24.88 6.70
C LYS A 336 -0.31 -24.82 6.47
N PRO A 337 0.21 -24.67 5.23
CA PRO A 337 1.66 -24.60 4.98
C PRO A 337 2.33 -23.31 5.46
N VAL A 338 1.57 -22.29 5.87
CA VAL A 338 2.10 -20.97 6.24
C VAL A 338 2.60 -20.98 7.68
N GLU A 339 3.78 -20.40 7.91
CA GLU A 339 4.36 -20.24 9.24
C GLU A 339 3.60 -19.15 10.03
N LEU A 340 3.29 -19.45 11.29
CA LEU A 340 2.69 -18.53 12.25
C LEU A 340 3.78 -17.88 13.10
N ARG A 341 3.58 -16.63 13.47
CA ARG A 341 4.42 -15.90 14.42
C ARG A 341 3.56 -15.21 15.46
N THR A 342 4.09 -14.94 16.64
CA THR A 342 3.36 -14.16 17.64
C THR A 342 4.00 -12.81 17.88
N LYS A 343 3.25 -11.84 18.45
CA LYS A 343 3.80 -10.51 18.79
C LYS A 343 4.97 -10.62 19.78
N TRP A 344 4.96 -11.66 20.62
CA TRP A 344 6.03 -11.97 21.57
C TRP A 344 7.15 -12.86 21.01
N GLY A 345 7.21 -13.02 19.68
CA GLY A 345 8.34 -13.64 18.99
C GLY A 345 8.34 -15.17 18.95
N ARG A 346 7.26 -15.84 19.34
CA ARG A 346 7.11 -17.30 19.16
C ARG A 346 6.85 -17.64 17.71
N ARG A 347 7.26 -18.84 17.29
CA ARG A 347 7.02 -19.35 15.93
C ARG A 347 6.28 -20.66 15.98
N GLY A 348 5.39 -20.88 15.03
CA GLY A 348 4.56 -22.07 14.99
C GLY A 348 4.00 -22.39 13.62
N HIS A 349 3.21 -23.45 13.57
CA HIS A 349 2.51 -23.89 12.37
C HIS A 349 1.14 -24.48 12.74
N ILE A 350 0.24 -24.52 11.78
CA ILE A 350 -1.09 -25.10 11.94
C ILE A 350 -0.98 -26.63 11.89
N LYS A 351 -1.49 -27.31 12.91
CA LYS A 351 -1.53 -28.78 12.97
C LYS A 351 -2.80 -29.31 12.31
N GLU A 352 -3.96 -28.90 12.83
CA GLU A 352 -5.27 -29.36 12.36
C GLU A 352 -6.38 -28.32 12.60
N PRO A 353 -7.37 -28.24 11.71
CA PRO A 353 -8.59 -27.47 11.97
C PRO A 353 -9.53 -28.20 12.95
N LEU A 354 -10.15 -27.43 13.83
CA LEU A 354 -11.17 -27.89 14.78
C LEU A 354 -12.54 -27.35 14.41
N GLY A 355 -13.53 -28.25 14.32
CA GLY A 355 -14.91 -27.89 13.97
C GLY A 355 -15.04 -27.25 12.59
N THR A 356 -16.11 -26.45 12.45
CA THR A 356 -16.53 -25.76 11.22
C THR A 356 -16.18 -24.27 11.21
N HIS A 357 -16.17 -23.61 12.39
CA HIS A 357 -16.01 -22.16 12.57
C HIS A 357 -14.57 -21.63 12.47
N GLY A 358 -13.66 -22.35 11.81
CA GLY A 358 -12.27 -21.89 11.58
C GLY A 358 -11.36 -21.90 12.82
N HIS A 359 -11.74 -22.59 13.89
CA HIS A 359 -10.81 -22.88 14.99
C HIS A 359 -9.70 -23.81 14.51
N MET A 360 -8.51 -23.68 15.09
CA MET A 360 -7.37 -24.49 14.68
C MET A 360 -6.43 -24.79 15.85
N LYS A 361 -5.90 -26.02 15.89
CA LYS A 361 -4.77 -26.36 16.76
C LYS A 361 -3.48 -25.94 16.07
N CYS A 362 -2.68 -25.16 16.77
CA CYS A 362 -1.37 -24.69 16.32
C CYS A 362 -0.30 -25.22 17.27
N GLN A 363 0.85 -25.61 16.70
CA GLN A 363 2.02 -26.01 17.46
C GLN A 363 3.05 -24.88 17.42
N PHE A 364 3.62 -24.55 18.56
CA PHE A 364 4.63 -23.50 18.72
C PHE A 364 5.91 -24.04 19.34
N ASP A 365 6.99 -23.27 19.20
CA ASP A 365 8.30 -23.58 19.78
C ASP A 365 8.33 -23.50 21.31
N GLY A 366 7.46 -22.67 21.92
CA GLY A 366 7.27 -22.59 23.37
C GLY A 366 5.84 -22.24 23.76
N GLN A 367 5.61 -22.12 25.07
CA GLN A 367 4.29 -21.78 25.62
C GLN A 367 3.91 -20.34 25.30
N LEU A 368 2.65 -20.14 24.89
CA LEU A 368 2.08 -18.82 24.61
C LEU A 368 1.57 -18.17 25.89
N LYS A 369 1.56 -16.83 25.92
CA LYS A 369 0.84 -16.08 26.94
C LYS A 369 -0.63 -15.90 26.51
N SER A 370 -1.55 -15.79 27.46
CA SER A 370 -2.97 -15.55 27.18
C SER A 370 -3.21 -14.24 26.42
N GLN A 371 -2.41 -13.21 26.72
CA GLN A 371 -2.44 -11.89 26.06
C GLN A 371 -1.67 -11.85 24.73
N ASP A 372 -1.09 -12.96 24.27
CA ASP A 372 -0.35 -12.99 23.02
C ASP A 372 -1.32 -12.97 21.82
N THR A 373 -0.86 -12.46 20.68
CA THR A 373 -1.62 -12.47 19.43
C THR A 373 -0.86 -13.29 18.40
N VAL A 374 -1.54 -14.27 17.81
CA VAL A 374 -0.99 -15.09 16.74
C VAL A 374 -1.21 -14.36 15.41
N LEU A 375 -0.15 -14.26 14.62
CA LEU A 375 -0.10 -13.53 13.37
C LEU A 375 0.31 -14.49 12.25
N MET A 376 -0.36 -14.38 11.11
CA MET A 376 0.03 -15.05 9.87
C MET A 376 0.36 -14.02 8.81
N THR A 377 1.59 -14.07 8.27
CA THR A 377 2.04 -13.12 7.25
C THR A 377 1.90 -13.68 5.84
N LEU A 378 1.12 -12.99 5.02
CA LEU A 378 0.90 -13.30 3.62
C LEU A 378 1.50 -12.22 2.71
N TYR A 379 2.02 -12.62 1.55
CA TYR A 379 2.72 -11.73 0.62
C TYR A 379 2.15 -11.83 -0.79
N LYS A 380 2.07 -10.69 -1.47
CA LYS A 380 1.69 -10.60 -2.88
C LYS A 380 2.52 -9.52 -3.57
N ARG A 381 3.03 -9.82 -4.77
CA ARG A 381 3.66 -8.82 -5.63
C ARG A 381 2.63 -7.81 -6.14
N VAL A 382 2.96 -6.53 -6.07
CA VAL A 382 2.14 -5.43 -6.57
C VAL A 382 2.92 -4.65 -7.62
N PHE A 383 2.21 -4.20 -8.65
CA PHE A 383 2.75 -3.44 -9.77
C PHE A 383 2.12 -2.05 -9.79
N PRO A 384 2.85 -1.01 -10.25
CA PRO A 384 2.28 0.32 -10.40
C PRO A 384 1.11 0.31 -11.38
N ARG A 385 0.25 1.32 -11.31
CA ARG A 385 -0.85 1.50 -12.27
C ARG A 385 -0.37 2.35 -13.44
N TRP A 386 -0.89 2.08 -14.64
CA TRP A 386 -0.63 2.93 -15.80
C TRP A 386 -1.49 4.19 -15.74
N THR A 387 -1.00 5.19 -15.03
CA THR A 387 -1.66 6.52 -14.85
C THR A 387 -0.76 7.66 -15.33
N PHE A 388 0.18 7.35 -16.23
CA PHE A 388 1.05 8.36 -16.80
C PHE A 388 0.24 9.31 -17.68
N ASP A 389 0.19 10.58 -17.28
CA ASP A 389 -0.37 11.67 -18.06
C ASP A 389 0.70 12.77 -18.23
N PRO A 390 1.14 13.06 -19.47
CA PRO A 390 2.09 14.13 -19.72
C PRO A 390 1.51 15.53 -19.44
N TYR A 391 0.18 15.68 -19.43
CA TYR A 391 -0.45 16.95 -19.12
C TYR A 391 -0.50 17.18 -17.61
N VAL A 392 0.01 18.33 -17.19
CA VAL A 392 -0.06 18.82 -15.81
C VAL A 392 -0.74 20.18 -15.85
N PRO A 393 -1.88 20.37 -15.16
CA PRO A 393 -2.51 21.68 -15.07
C PRO A 393 -1.54 22.73 -14.53
N GLU A 394 -1.67 23.96 -15.02
CA GLU A 394 -0.93 25.09 -14.50
C GLU A 394 -1.27 25.28 -13.01
N PRO A 395 -0.24 25.34 -12.13
CA PRO A 395 -0.49 25.55 -10.72
C PRO A 395 -1.06 26.94 -10.49
N ALA A 396 -2.08 27.04 -9.65
CA ALA A 396 -2.44 28.32 -9.05
C ALA A 396 -1.26 28.84 -8.22
N ARG A 397 -1.18 30.17 -8.06
CA ARG A 397 -0.14 30.80 -7.25
C ARG A 397 -0.19 30.23 -5.84
N TRP A 398 0.91 29.63 -5.40
CA TRP A 398 1.00 29.07 -4.06
C TRP A 398 0.79 30.16 -3.01
N ARG A 399 -0.06 29.88 -2.03
CA ARG A 399 -0.34 30.74 -0.88
C ARG A 399 -0.10 29.91 0.38
N ASP A 400 0.51 30.53 1.39
CA ASP A 400 0.60 29.94 2.72
C ASP A 400 -0.83 29.83 3.30
N GLY A 401 -1.26 28.62 3.65
CA GLY A 401 -2.55 28.37 4.30
C GLY A 401 -2.69 28.95 5.71
N THR A 402 -1.75 29.81 6.16
CA THR A 402 -1.67 30.36 7.52
C THR A 402 -2.16 31.81 7.66
N SER A 403 -2.82 32.38 6.65
CA SER A 403 -3.44 33.71 6.76
C SER A 403 -4.87 33.69 6.23
N PRO A 404 -5.89 33.55 7.09
CA PRO A 404 -7.23 34.05 6.76
C PRO A 404 -7.13 35.57 6.57
N GLY A 405 -7.76 36.06 5.51
CA GLY A 405 -7.60 37.43 5.01
C GLY A 405 -7.81 38.53 6.05
N LEU A 406 -6.80 39.40 6.16
CA LEU A 406 -6.94 40.79 6.56
C LEU A 406 -6.14 41.65 5.57
N GLU A 407 -6.52 41.58 4.28
CA GLU A 407 -6.18 42.62 3.32
C GLU A 407 -7.47 42.98 2.60
N GLY A 408 -8.20 43.95 3.18
CA GLY A 408 -9.50 44.38 2.69
C GLY A 408 -10.21 45.42 3.56
N GLU A 409 -9.49 46.30 4.26
CA GLU A 409 -10.04 47.63 4.58
C GLU A 409 -9.36 48.64 3.66
N GLU A 410 -9.89 48.71 2.42
CA GLU A 410 -9.74 49.91 1.63
C GLU A 410 -10.47 51.05 2.35
N LYS A 411 -9.73 52.14 2.50
CA LYS A 411 -10.24 53.47 2.85
C LYS A 411 -11.54 53.76 2.10
N MET A 412 -12.59 54.06 2.85
CA MET A 412 -13.68 54.90 2.38
C MET A 412 -13.83 56.07 3.36
N ASP A 413 -13.44 57.24 2.85
CA ASP A 413 -13.72 58.63 3.25
C ASP A 413 -13.54 59.10 4.71
#